data_AF-A0A6N7BI93-F1
#
_entry.id   AF-A0A6N7BI93-F1
#
_cell.length_a   1.000
_cell.length_b   1.000
_cell.length_c   1.000
_cell.angle_alpha   90.00
_cell.angle_beta   90.00
_cell.angle_gamma   90.00
#
_symmetry.space_group_name_H-M   'P 1'
#
loop_
_entity.id
_entity.type
_entity.pdbx_description
1 polymer ?
#
loop_
_entity_poly.entity_id
_entity_poly.type
_entity_poly.pdbx_seq_one_letter_code
_entity_poly.pdbx_strand_id
1 'polypeptide(L)' 'MEISHIEHIGIAVKNIGESIKYYEEVLGLKCYAVEEVKDQKVKTNKN' A
#
# COMPACT_ATOMS: atom_id res chain seq x y z
N MET A 1 -25.31 8.29 -9.81
CA MET A 1 -24.21 7.78 -8.98
C MET A 1 -23.04 8.72 -9.19
N GLU A 2 -22.79 9.61 -8.24
CA GLU A 2 -21.68 10.57 -8.35
C GLU A 2 -20.47 10.00 -7.65
N ILE A 3 -19.54 9.46 -8.44
CA ILE A 3 -18.24 8.99 -7.95
C ILE A 3 -17.39 10.25 -7.74
N SER A 4 -17.00 10.54 -6.49
CA SER A 4 -16.28 11.77 -6.16
C SER A 4 -14.76 11.58 -6.07
N HIS A 5 -14.31 10.43 -5.57
CA HIS A 5 -12.89 10.18 -5.27
C HIS A 5 -12.53 8.69 -5.38
N ILE A 6 -11.25 8.43 -5.57
CA ILE A 6 -10.65 7.10 -5.43
C ILE A 6 -10.22 6.96 -3.97
N GLU A 7 -10.68 5.91 -3.30
CA GLU A 7 -10.38 5.65 -1.88
C GLU A 7 -9.04 4.93 -1.71
N HIS A 8 -8.77 3.89 -2.50
CA HIS A 8 -7.52 3.15 -2.42
C HIS A 8 -7.09 2.57 -3.78
N ILE A 9 -5.78 2.37 -3.95
CA ILE A 9 -5.18 1.67 -5.09
C ILE A 9 -4.29 0.55 -4.56
N GLY A 10 -4.62 -0.69 -4.89
CA GLY A 10 -3.77 -1.85 -4.59
C GLY A 10 -2.68 -2.01 -5.65
N ILE A 11 -1.41 -2.10 -5.22
CA ILE A 11 -0.27 -2.32 -6.11
C ILE A 11 0.46 -3.59 -5.67
N ALA A 12 0.48 -4.60 -6.54
CA ALA A 12 1.28 -5.79 -6.31
C ALA A 12 2.77 -5.48 -6.56
N VAL A 13 3.62 -5.80 -5.58
CA VAL A 13 5.06 -5.51 -5.62
C VAL A 13 5.87 -6.77 -5.32
N LYS A 14 7.08 -6.84 -5.87
CA LYS A 14 7.99 -7.97 -5.64
C LYS A 14 8.54 -8.00 -4.21
N ASN A 15 8.78 -6.84 -3.62
CA ASN A 15 9.29 -6.69 -2.27
C ASN A 15 8.59 -5.51 -1.58
N ILE A 16 7.88 -5.78 -0.50
CA ILE A 16 7.11 -4.75 0.21
C ILE A 16 8.02 -3.75 0.92
N GLY A 17 9.17 -4.19 1.45
CA GLY A 17 10.09 -3.34 2.19
C GLY A 17 10.78 -2.32 1.29
N GLU A 18 11.25 -2.74 0.11
CA GLU A 18 11.81 -1.81 -0.89
C GLU A 18 10.76 -0.82 -1.40
N SER A 19 9.54 -1.30 -1.60
CA SER A 19 8.43 -0.46 -2.07
C SER A 19 8.07 0.61 -1.05
N ILE A 20 7.94 0.24 0.23
CA ILE A 20 7.68 1.21 1.31
C ILE A 20 8.74 2.30 1.32
N LYS A 21 10.04 1.93 1.28
CA LYS A 21 11.15 2.91 1.24
C LYS A 21 11.02 3.86 0.06
N TYR A 22 10.71 3.35 -1.14
CA TYR A 22 10.53 4.20 -2.31
C TYR A 22 9.38 5.20 -2.11
N TYR A 23 8.22 4.73 -1.65
CA TYR A 23 7.07 5.62 -1.42
C TYR A 23 7.34 6.65 -0.30
N GLU A 24 8.08 6.29 0.74
CA GLU A 24 8.36 7.21 1.86
C GLU A 24 9.52 8.16 1.58
N GLU A 25 10.67 7.65 1.14
CA GLU A 25 11.90 8.44 1.01
C GLU A 25 11.99 9.20 -0.31
N VAL A 26 11.43 8.64 -1.40
CA VAL A 26 11.48 9.26 -2.73
C VAL A 26 10.23 10.08 -3.01
N LEU A 27 9.05 9.51 -2.73
CA LEU A 27 7.78 10.17 -3.02
C LEU A 27 7.23 10.97 -1.82
N GLY A 28 7.85 10.89 -0.64
CA GLY A 28 7.46 11.66 0.54
C GLY A 28 6.10 11.25 1.13
N LEU A 29 5.59 10.07 0.78
CA LEU A 29 4.37 9.52 1.36
C LEU A 29 4.65 8.92 2.73
N LYS A 30 3.61 8.49 3.45
CA LYS A 30 3.76 7.77 4.72
C LYS A 30 3.12 6.39 4.63
N CYS A 31 3.81 5.41 5.18
CA CYS A 31 3.28 4.08 5.42
C CYS A 31 2.53 4.09 6.76
N TYR A 32 1.20 4.08 6.72
CA TYR A 32 0.38 4.15 7.93
C TYR A 32 0.19 2.79 8.64
N ALA A 33 -0.08 1.71 7.90
CA ALA A 33 -0.34 0.41 8.53
C ALA A 33 -0.01 -0.80 7.64
N VAL A 34 0.87 -1.69 8.10
CA VAL A 34 1.21 -2.96 7.41
C VAL A 34 0.33 -4.09 7.95
N GLU A 35 -0.53 -4.66 7.11
CA GLU A 35 -1.35 -5.84 7.44
C GLU A 35 -0.81 -7.09 6.71
N GLU A 36 -0.64 -8.20 7.43
CA GLU A 36 -0.31 -9.50 6.86
C GLU A 36 -1.55 -10.39 6.81
N VAL A 37 -2.09 -10.63 5.60
CA VAL A 37 -3.24 -11.52 5.39
C VAL A 37 -2.71 -12.92 5.06
N LYS A 38 -2.37 -13.66 6.12
CA LYS A 38 -1.74 -15.00 6.05
C LYS A 38 -2.54 -16.01 5.22
N ASP A 39 -3.86 -15.95 5.27
CA ASP A 39 -4.75 -16.87 4.58
C ASP A 39 -4.75 -16.70 3.05
N GLN A 40 -4.53 -15.47 2.57
CA GLN A 40 -4.44 -15.18 1.14
C GLN A 40 -3.00 -15.15 0.61
N LYS A 41 -2.01 -15.35 1.49
CA LYS A 41 -0.58 -15.09 1.20
C LYS A 41 -0.33 -13.68 0.63
N VAL A 42 -1.14 -12.68 1.01
CA VAL A 42 -1.00 -11.27 0.57
C VAL A 42 -0.73 -10.38 1.77
N LYS A 43 0.13 -9.37 1.61
CA LYS A 43 0.34 -8.30 2.60
C LYS A 43 -0.20 -6.98 2.02
N THR A 44 -1.07 -6.31 2.76
CA THR A 44 -1.70 -5.05 2.33
C THR A 44 -1.28 -3.94 3.27
N ASN A 45 -0.82 -2.82 2.72
CA ASN A 45 -0.54 -1.62 3.50
C ASN A 45 -1.75 -0.69 3.36
N LYS A 46 -2.40 -0.32 4.47
CA LYS A 46 -3.44 0.71 4.49
C LYS A 46 -2.83 2.07 4.81
N ASN A 47 -3.50 3.11 4.33
CA ASN A 47 -3.30 4.53 4.66
C ASN A 47 -4.65 5.16 4.96
#